data_AF-Q5BYT6-F1
#
_entry.id   AF-Q5BYT6-F1
#
_cell.length_a   1.000
_cell.length_b   1.000
_cell.length_c   1.000
_cell.angle_alpha   90.00
_cell.angle_beta   90.00
_cell.angle_gamma   90.00
#
_symmetry.space_group_name_H-M   'P 1'
#
loop_
_entity.id
_entity.type
_entity.pdbx_description
1 polymer ?
#
loop_
_entity_poly.entity_id
_entity_poly.type
_entity_poly.pdbx_seq_one_letter_code
_entity_poly.pdbx_strand_id
1 'polypeptide(L)'
;NGSHDSCQVVMVLGAGRGPLVNATINAAEKAQCKVRIYAVEKNPNALYTLRFRMNYEWRELDVQLIEGDMRDLKTPEKADIFVSELLGSFGDNELSPECLDGAQPMLKDDGISIPCSYTSYVAPLQSLQIYNETKRSKDLTNKIGFSMETPYVVRLRNCQILGPPQPAFTFEHPKKELNQSNAREVCCSFKIQQDAVIHGIAGYFEATLYKDVILSTHPDRHSPQMVSWFPLVFPFEYPIHVHSGNHVTLHLWRNVSSRYVWYEWVLTEPRPTKIHNAAGHVYKIAL
;
A
#
# COMPACT_ATOMS: atom_id res chain seq x y z
N ASN A 1 30.24 -26.85 -4.89
CA ASN A 1 30.44 -27.29 -3.50
C ASN A 1 29.90 -26.23 -2.55
N GLY A 2 28.78 -26.55 -1.88
CA GLY A 2 28.24 -25.81 -0.73
C GLY A 2 26.90 -25.09 -0.99
N SER A 3 25.78 -25.78 -0.79
CA SER A 3 24.52 -25.26 -0.17
C SER A 3 23.22 -26.02 -0.53
N HIS A 4 23.25 -27.15 -1.25
CA HIS A 4 22.03 -27.88 -1.64
C HIS A 4 21.24 -28.57 -0.49
N ASP A 5 21.53 -28.28 0.79
CA ASP A 5 20.84 -28.91 1.92
C ASP A 5 20.39 -27.94 3.03
N SER A 6 20.55 -26.63 2.85
CA SER A 6 20.03 -25.66 3.84
C SER A 6 18.54 -25.38 3.60
N CYS A 7 17.69 -25.83 4.51
CA CYS A 7 16.27 -25.46 4.54
C CYS A 7 16.13 -23.93 4.69
N GLN A 8 15.36 -23.29 3.81
CA GLN A 8 15.08 -21.86 3.88
C GLN A 8 13.81 -21.60 4.69
N VAL A 9 13.87 -20.61 5.59
CA VAL A 9 12.73 -20.21 6.41
C VAL A 9 11.99 -19.07 5.73
N VAL A 10 10.75 -19.30 5.34
CA VAL A 10 9.88 -18.29 4.73
C VAL A 10 8.75 -17.94 5.68
N MET A 11 8.58 -16.66 6.01
CA MET A 11 7.43 -16.19 6.79
C MET A 11 6.46 -15.45 5.87
N VAL A 12 5.25 -15.99 5.75
CA VAL A 12 4.14 -15.35 5.06
C VAL A 12 3.39 -14.48 6.06
N LEU A 13 3.62 -13.18 6.01
CA LEU A 13 3.11 -12.19 6.95
C LEU A 13 1.78 -11.61 6.46
N GLY A 14 0.69 -11.92 7.15
CA GLY A 14 -0.67 -11.63 6.67
C GLY A 14 -1.13 -12.70 5.68
N ALA A 15 -1.14 -13.96 6.11
CA ALA A 15 -1.41 -15.10 5.23
C ALA A 15 -2.84 -15.13 4.65
N GLY A 16 -3.78 -14.40 5.25
CA GLY A 16 -5.18 -14.39 4.86
C GLY A 16 -5.74 -15.81 4.83
N ARG A 17 -6.34 -16.20 3.71
CA ARG A 17 -6.86 -17.56 3.50
C ARG A 17 -5.82 -18.54 2.93
N GLY A 18 -4.55 -18.16 2.89
CA GLY A 18 -3.44 -18.99 2.43
C GLY A 18 -3.06 -18.97 0.94
N PRO A 19 -3.48 -18.02 0.07
CA PRO A 19 -3.04 -18.04 -1.33
C PRO A 19 -1.52 -17.83 -1.48
N LEU A 20 -0.91 -16.96 -0.66
CA LEU A 20 0.54 -16.74 -0.69
C LEU A 20 1.34 -17.89 -0.07
N VAL A 21 0.75 -18.63 0.88
CA VAL A 21 1.32 -19.88 1.37
C VAL A 21 1.41 -20.89 0.23
N ASN A 22 0.32 -21.08 -0.53
CA ASN A 22 0.32 -21.93 -1.73
C ASN A 22 1.31 -21.44 -2.79
N ALA A 23 1.40 -20.12 -3.02
CA ALA A 23 2.37 -19.56 -3.96
C ALA A 23 3.82 -19.84 -3.53
N THR A 24 4.10 -19.77 -2.23
CA THR A 24 5.42 -20.08 -1.65
C THR A 24 5.76 -21.56 -1.82
N ILE A 25 4.82 -22.46 -1.53
CA ILE A 25 4.99 -23.92 -1.76
C ILE A 25 5.31 -24.18 -3.24
N ASN A 26 4.49 -23.65 -4.14
CA ASN A 26 4.68 -23.82 -5.59
C ASN A 26 6.02 -23.25 -6.08
N ALA A 27 6.48 -22.13 -5.51
CA ALA A 27 7.77 -21.54 -5.83
C ALA A 27 8.92 -22.43 -5.34
N ALA A 28 8.81 -22.99 -4.14
CA ALA A 28 9.80 -23.90 -3.58
C ALA A 28 9.93 -25.21 -4.39
N GLU A 29 8.79 -25.80 -4.78
CA GLU A 29 8.76 -26.99 -5.65
C GLU A 29 9.43 -26.73 -7.00
N LYS A 30 9.10 -25.60 -7.65
CA LYS A 30 9.71 -25.19 -8.92
C LYS A 30 11.21 -24.92 -8.80
N ALA A 31 11.64 -24.33 -7.70
CA ALA A 31 13.05 -24.06 -7.41
C ALA A 31 13.80 -25.29 -6.86
N GLN A 32 13.10 -26.40 -6.59
CA GLN A 32 13.63 -27.60 -5.95
C GLN A 32 14.38 -27.31 -4.64
N CYS A 33 13.85 -26.37 -3.85
CA CYS A 33 14.43 -25.99 -2.56
C CYS A 33 13.56 -26.48 -1.39
N LYS A 34 14.21 -26.91 -0.31
CA LYS A 34 13.52 -27.22 0.95
C LYS A 34 13.16 -25.92 1.65
N VAL A 35 11.89 -25.77 2.02
CA VAL A 35 11.40 -24.60 2.76
C VAL A 35 10.64 -25.03 4.01
N ARG A 36 10.79 -24.23 5.07
CA ARG A 36 9.88 -24.19 6.20
C ARG A 36 9.06 -22.91 6.11
N ILE A 37 7.75 -23.03 6.17
CA ILE A 37 6.85 -21.90 6.00
C ILE A 37 6.13 -21.58 7.30
N TYR A 38 6.24 -20.34 7.76
CA TYR A 38 5.41 -19.82 8.84
C TYR A 38 4.30 -18.95 8.25
N ALA A 39 3.05 -19.38 8.39
CA ALA A 39 1.89 -18.58 8.02
C ALA A 39 1.46 -17.75 9.24
N VAL A 40 1.65 -16.44 9.20
CA VAL A 40 1.30 -15.51 10.29
C VAL A 40 0.01 -14.78 9.93
N GLU A 41 -0.99 -14.84 10.80
CA GLU A 41 -2.29 -14.19 10.58
C GLU A 41 -2.95 -13.75 11.89
N LYS A 42 -3.56 -12.55 11.89
CA LYS A 42 -4.23 -11.98 13.07
C LYS A 42 -5.74 -12.09 13.02
N ASN A 43 -6.34 -12.21 11.84
CA ASN A 43 -7.79 -12.26 11.67
C ASN A 43 -8.33 -13.64 12.09
N PRO A 44 -9.11 -13.73 13.18
CA PRO A 44 -9.58 -15.01 13.70
C PRO A 44 -10.45 -15.79 12.70
N ASN A 45 -11.13 -15.11 11.78
CA ASN A 45 -11.94 -15.77 10.76
C ASN A 45 -11.08 -16.50 9.71
N ALA A 46 -9.94 -15.89 9.35
CA ALA A 46 -9.01 -16.47 8.40
C ALA A 46 -8.30 -17.71 8.98
N LEU A 47 -8.04 -17.70 10.30
CA LEU A 47 -7.41 -18.80 11.03
C LEU A 47 -8.16 -20.13 10.89
N TYR A 48 -9.50 -20.12 10.85
CA TYR A 48 -10.27 -21.35 10.59
C TYR A 48 -9.94 -21.98 9.23
N THR A 49 -9.80 -21.13 8.20
CA THR A 49 -9.43 -21.59 6.86
C THR A 49 -8.00 -22.13 6.85
N LEU A 50 -7.07 -21.43 7.50
CA LEU A 50 -5.68 -21.88 7.59
C LEU A 50 -5.54 -23.19 8.37
N ARG A 51 -6.24 -23.37 9.49
CA ARG A 51 -6.26 -24.65 10.24
C ARG A 51 -6.83 -25.79 9.41
N PHE A 52 -7.87 -25.55 8.62
CA PHE A 52 -8.36 -26.56 7.66
C PHE A 52 -7.26 -26.93 6.67
N ARG A 53 -6.63 -25.94 6.02
CA ARG A 53 -5.54 -26.20 5.06
C ARG A 53 -4.36 -26.95 5.69
N MET A 54 -3.96 -26.58 6.90
CA MET A 54 -2.94 -27.30 7.69
C MET A 54 -3.28 -28.79 7.86
N ASN A 55 -4.54 -29.13 8.15
CA ASN A 55 -4.95 -30.50 8.42
C ASN A 55 -5.14 -31.37 7.17
N TYR A 56 -5.38 -30.75 6.01
CA TYR A 56 -5.75 -31.47 4.78
C TYR A 56 -4.83 -31.17 3.60
N GLU A 57 -4.64 -29.89 3.25
CA GLU A 57 -3.86 -29.47 2.07
C GLU A 57 -2.35 -29.47 2.32
N TRP A 58 -1.91 -29.07 3.52
CA TRP A 58 -0.50 -28.87 3.87
C TRP A 58 0.03 -29.89 4.89
N ARG A 59 -0.73 -30.98 5.13
CA ARG A 59 -0.47 -31.94 6.21
C ARG A 59 0.92 -32.60 6.16
N GLU A 60 1.45 -32.79 4.95
CA GLU A 60 2.73 -33.44 4.72
C GLU A 60 3.87 -32.43 4.44
N LEU A 61 3.58 -31.14 4.54
CA LEU A 61 4.51 -30.04 4.28
C LEU A 61 4.98 -29.42 5.61
N ASP A 62 6.18 -28.83 5.62
CA ASP A 62 6.70 -28.09 6.79
C ASP A 62 6.10 -26.67 6.81
N VAL A 63 4.80 -26.59 7.10
CA VAL A 63 4.06 -25.35 7.30
C VAL A 63 3.65 -25.24 8.77
N GLN A 64 3.77 -24.07 9.36
CA GLN A 64 3.41 -23.79 10.75
C GLN A 64 2.52 -22.55 10.80
N LEU A 65 1.42 -22.63 11.55
CA LEU A 65 0.49 -21.51 11.73
C LEU A 65 0.87 -20.71 12.98
N ILE A 66 1.00 -19.39 12.84
CA ILE A 66 1.19 -18.45 13.94
C ILE A 66 -0.01 -17.52 13.99
N GLU A 67 -0.71 -17.55 15.12
CA GLU A 67 -1.90 -16.75 15.37
C GLU A 67 -1.50 -15.48 16.12
N GLY A 68 -1.66 -14.33 15.49
CA GLY A 68 -1.32 -13.05 16.11
C GLY A 68 -0.90 -11.97 15.13
N ASP A 69 -0.62 -10.80 15.69
CA ASP A 69 -0.09 -9.66 14.93
C ASP A 69 1.40 -9.85 14.66
N MET A 70 1.83 -9.63 13.43
CA MET A 70 3.23 -9.80 13.02
C MET A 70 4.20 -8.84 13.72
N ARG A 71 3.70 -7.74 14.29
CA ARG A 71 4.53 -6.78 15.04
C ARG A 71 4.98 -7.31 16.40
N ASP A 72 4.31 -8.35 16.90
CA ASP A 72 4.67 -9.08 18.12
C ASP A 72 5.24 -10.47 17.82
N LEU A 73 5.70 -10.70 16.58
CA LEU A 73 6.11 -12.00 16.08
C LEU A 73 7.28 -12.58 16.89
N LYS A 74 7.11 -13.82 17.35
CA LYS A 74 8.12 -14.60 18.04
C LYS A 74 8.13 -16.02 17.49
N THR A 75 9.23 -16.39 16.85
CA THR A 75 9.44 -17.74 16.31
C THR A 75 10.76 -18.32 16.81
N PRO A 76 10.93 -19.64 16.79
CA PRO A 76 12.19 -20.28 17.22
C PRO A 76 13.41 -19.88 16.38
N GLU A 77 13.18 -19.47 15.13
CA GLU A 77 14.21 -19.12 14.15
C GLU A 77 13.82 -17.88 13.35
N LYS A 78 14.82 -17.13 12.88
CA LYS A 78 14.64 -15.98 11.99
C LYS A 78 14.38 -16.42 10.55
N ALA A 79 13.63 -15.62 9.80
CA ALA A 79 13.33 -15.85 8.39
C ALA A 79 14.52 -15.52 7.48
N ASP A 80 14.69 -16.32 6.43
CA ASP A 80 15.47 -15.95 5.25
C ASP A 80 14.66 -15.01 4.34
N ILE A 81 13.35 -15.25 4.23
CA ILE A 81 12.45 -14.53 3.32
C ILE A 81 11.17 -14.14 4.04
N PHE A 82 10.83 -12.86 4.00
CA PHE A 82 9.46 -12.41 4.25
C PHE A 82 8.67 -12.35 2.94
N VAL A 83 7.43 -12.81 3.00
CA VAL A 83 6.45 -12.67 1.91
C VAL A 83 5.21 -12.03 2.50
N SER A 84 4.79 -10.90 1.95
CA SER A 84 3.59 -10.20 2.42
C SER A 84 2.83 -9.59 1.24
N GLU A 85 1.54 -9.38 1.45
CA GLU A 85 0.71 -8.54 0.59
C GLU A 85 -0.18 -7.74 1.53
N LEU A 86 0.28 -6.53 1.83
CA LEU A 86 -0.33 -5.58 2.76
C LEU A 86 -0.50 -4.21 2.06
N LEU A 87 -0.58 -4.23 0.72
CA LEU A 87 -0.55 -3.03 -0.10
C LEU A 87 -1.96 -2.54 -0.37
N GLY A 88 -2.18 -1.26 -0.09
CA GLY A 88 -3.41 -0.60 -0.51
C GLY A 88 -3.30 -0.03 -1.92
N SER A 89 -4.37 0.64 -2.36
CA SER A 89 -4.45 1.29 -3.68
C SER A 89 -3.45 2.43 -3.89
N PHE A 90 -2.82 2.91 -2.83
CA PHE A 90 -1.76 3.92 -2.80
C PHE A 90 -0.46 3.35 -2.20
N GLY A 91 -0.30 2.03 -2.24
CA GLY A 91 0.88 1.31 -1.73
C GLY A 91 0.86 1.20 -0.21
N ASP A 92 1.16 2.27 0.50
CA ASP A 92 1.37 2.26 1.96
C ASP A 92 0.10 2.48 2.80
N ASN A 93 -1.06 2.73 2.16
CA ASN A 93 -2.32 3.09 2.83
C ASN A 93 -3.04 1.93 3.55
N GLU A 94 -2.40 0.76 3.65
CA GLU A 94 -2.81 -0.36 4.50
C GLU A 94 -1.74 -0.70 5.56
N LEU A 95 -0.85 0.26 5.83
CA LEU A 95 0.16 0.21 6.90
C LEU A 95 1.19 -0.90 6.72
N SER A 96 1.46 -1.31 5.48
CA SER A 96 2.58 -2.20 5.16
C SER A 96 3.90 -1.75 5.80
N PRO A 97 4.29 -0.45 5.79
CA PRO A 97 5.54 -0.03 6.44
C PRO A 97 5.59 -0.36 7.93
N GLU A 98 4.55 -0.02 8.69
CA GLU A 98 4.54 -0.26 10.14
C GLU A 98 4.42 -1.75 10.49
N CYS A 99 3.69 -2.52 9.69
CA CYS A 99 3.58 -3.96 9.85
C CYS A 99 4.94 -4.65 9.64
N LEU A 100 5.64 -4.33 8.55
CA LEU A 100 6.91 -4.94 8.21
C LEU A 100 8.06 -4.46 9.10
N ASP A 101 8.07 -3.18 9.50
CA ASP A 101 9.03 -2.65 10.48
C ASP A 101 8.95 -3.41 11.81
N GLY A 102 7.73 -3.71 12.28
CA GLY A 102 7.52 -4.47 13.52
C GLY A 102 7.90 -5.95 13.42
N ALA A 103 7.75 -6.55 12.22
CA ALA A 103 8.15 -7.95 11.99
C ALA A 103 9.66 -8.11 11.74
N GLN A 104 10.34 -7.07 11.25
CA GLN A 104 11.75 -7.10 10.83
C GLN A 104 12.75 -7.67 11.86
N PRO A 105 12.58 -7.54 13.19
CA PRO A 105 13.47 -8.21 14.14
C PRO A 105 13.58 -9.74 13.94
N MET A 106 12.56 -10.34 13.34
CA MET A 106 12.51 -11.78 13.01
C MET A 106 13.06 -12.11 11.62
N LEU A 107 13.59 -11.14 10.87
CA LEU A 107 14.34 -11.36 9.65
C LEU A 107 15.84 -11.53 9.96
N LYS A 108 16.52 -12.41 9.22
CA LYS A 108 17.98 -12.51 9.24
C LYS A 108 18.62 -11.23 8.69
N ASP A 109 19.87 -10.99 9.04
CA ASP A 109 20.58 -9.77 8.64
C ASP A 109 20.83 -9.71 7.11
N ASP A 110 20.93 -10.88 6.47
CA ASP A 110 20.99 -11.07 5.01
C ASP A 110 19.64 -11.48 4.39
N GLY A 111 18.57 -11.46 5.19
CA GLY A 111 17.24 -11.84 4.76
C GLY A 111 16.62 -10.83 3.79
N ILE A 112 15.70 -11.30 2.96
CA ILE A 112 15.01 -10.47 1.96
C ILE A 112 13.53 -10.32 2.28
N SER A 113 12.94 -9.21 1.87
CA SER A 113 11.50 -9.00 1.91
C SER A 113 10.92 -9.01 0.49
N ILE A 114 9.75 -9.62 0.35
CA ILE A 114 8.90 -9.56 -0.83
C ILE A 114 7.55 -8.97 -0.37
N PRO A 115 7.18 -7.75 -0.79
CA PRO A 115 7.91 -6.88 -1.71
C PRO A 115 9.20 -6.30 -1.12
N CYS A 116 10.18 -6.04 -2.00
CA CYS A 116 11.41 -5.33 -1.66
C CYS A 116 11.17 -3.83 -1.50
N SER A 117 10.31 -3.25 -2.34
CA SER A 117 9.96 -1.84 -2.26
C SER A 117 8.66 -1.53 -2.97
N TYR A 118 8.09 -0.38 -2.66
CA TYR A 118 6.95 0.15 -3.38
C TYR A 118 6.93 1.68 -3.32
N THR A 119 6.42 2.28 -4.39
CA THR A 119 6.32 3.72 -4.59
C THR A 119 4.88 4.08 -4.95
N SER A 120 4.30 5.04 -4.23
CA SER A 120 3.02 5.64 -4.59
C SER A 120 3.20 6.71 -5.66
N TYR A 121 2.17 6.96 -6.47
CA TYR A 121 2.19 7.95 -7.55
C TYR A 121 0.94 8.80 -7.53
N VAL A 122 1.06 10.07 -7.88
CA VAL A 122 -0.04 11.05 -7.86
C VAL A 122 -0.17 11.79 -9.19
N ALA A 123 -1.41 12.07 -9.60
CA ALA A 123 -1.71 12.87 -10.80
C ALA A 123 -2.95 13.74 -10.61
N PRO A 124 -3.00 14.99 -11.12
CA PRO A 124 -4.21 15.82 -11.04
C PRO A 124 -5.37 15.21 -11.83
N LEU A 125 -6.54 15.15 -11.19
CA LEU A 125 -7.73 14.48 -11.69
C LEU A 125 -8.86 15.50 -11.94
N GLN A 126 -9.40 15.48 -13.16
CA GLN A 126 -10.67 16.09 -13.49
C GLN A 126 -11.76 15.02 -13.54
N SER A 127 -12.75 15.12 -12.65
CA SER A 127 -13.99 14.33 -12.75
C SER A 127 -15.11 15.00 -11.97
N LEU A 128 -16.05 15.63 -12.70
CA LEU A 128 -17.24 16.21 -12.09
C LEU A 128 -18.14 15.14 -11.46
N GLN A 129 -18.16 13.93 -12.03
CA GLN A 129 -18.93 12.82 -11.49
C GLN A 129 -18.41 12.43 -10.10
N ILE A 130 -17.10 12.15 -9.97
CA ILE A 130 -16.51 11.78 -8.68
C ILE A 130 -16.69 12.91 -7.67
N TYR A 131 -16.46 14.16 -8.06
CA TYR A 131 -16.71 15.32 -7.20
C TYR A 131 -18.13 15.37 -6.64
N ASN A 132 -19.14 15.20 -7.50
CA ASN A 132 -20.55 15.23 -7.08
C ASN A 132 -20.91 14.06 -6.17
N GLU A 133 -20.40 12.86 -6.45
CA GLU A 133 -20.62 11.69 -5.61
C GLU A 133 -19.96 11.86 -4.23
N THR A 134 -18.71 12.32 -4.17
CA THR A 134 -18.02 12.61 -2.91
C THR A 134 -18.75 13.71 -2.11
N LYS A 135 -19.20 14.77 -2.78
CA LYS A 135 -19.95 15.87 -2.13
C LYS A 135 -21.28 15.42 -1.54
N ARG A 136 -21.96 14.48 -2.21
CA ARG A 136 -23.24 13.90 -1.76
C ARG A 136 -23.06 12.82 -0.70
N SER A 137 -21.87 12.21 -0.63
CA SER A 137 -21.55 11.20 0.37
C SER A 137 -21.72 11.80 1.76
N LYS A 138 -22.69 11.26 2.50
CA LYS A 138 -22.82 11.54 3.92
C LYS A 138 -21.71 10.75 4.62
N ASP A 139 -20.82 11.45 5.30
CA ASP A 139 -19.89 10.80 6.21
C ASP A 139 -20.67 10.19 7.40
N LEU A 140 -20.12 9.16 8.05
CA LEU A 140 -20.73 8.49 9.21
C LEU A 140 -21.04 9.47 10.36
N THR A 141 -20.34 10.60 10.39
CA THR A 141 -20.49 11.67 11.38
C THR A 141 -21.55 12.72 11.01
N ASN A 142 -22.16 12.64 9.82
CA ASN A 142 -23.07 13.63 9.24
C ASN A 142 -22.52 15.08 9.20
N LYS A 143 -21.20 15.27 9.31
CA LYS A 143 -20.57 16.59 9.20
C LYS A 143 -20.35 16.95 7.73
N ILE A 144 -20.82 18.14 7.35
CA ILE A 144 -20.66 18.68 5.99
C ILE A 144 -19.17 18.89 5.73
N GLY A 145 -18.69 18.46 4.55
CA GLY A 145 -17.31 18.70 4.08
C GLY A 145 -16.29 17.62 4.44
N PHE A 146 -16.58 16.73 5.39
CA PHE A 146 -15.66 15.67 5.81
C PHE A 146 -15.40 14.63 4.71
N SER A 147 -16.39 14.37 3.85
CA SER A 147 -16.19 13.53 2.68
C SER A 147 -15.10 14.06 1.74
N MET A 148 -14.91 15.38 1.66
CA MET A 148 -13.86 15.99 0.83
C MET A 148 -12.46 15.91 1.48
N GLU A 149 -12.36 15.40 2.69
CA GLU A 149 -11.10 15.19 3.42
C GLU A 149 -10.84 13.70 3.69
N THR A 150 -11.52 12.82 2.96
CA THR A 150 -11.34 11.37 2.99
C THR A 150 -10.86 10.88 1.63
N PRO A 151 -9.82 10.02 1.56
CA PRO A 151 -9.45 9.37 0.31
C PRO A 151 -10.39 8.21 -0.02
N TYR A 152 -10.66 7.98 -1.31
CA TYR A 152 -11.57 6.94 -1.78
C TYR A 152 -10.92 6.02 -2.80
N VAL A 153 -11.12 4.70 -2.66
CA VAL A 153 -10.79 3.74 -3.72
C VAL A 153 -11.89 3.79 -4.78
N VAL A 154 -11.54 4.18 -6.01
CA VAL A 154 -12.51 4.44 -7.09
C VAL A 154 -12.01 3.89 -8.41
N ARG A 155 -12.85 3.09 -9.08
CA ARG A 155 -12.61 2.75 -10.49
C ARG A 155 -12.90 3.95 -11.39
N LEU A 156 -11.84 4.58 -11.88
CA LEU A 156 -11.90 5.72 -12.78
C LEU A 156 -12.54 5.32 -14.14
N ARG A 157 -13.67 5.96 -14.53
CA ARG A 157 -14.39 5.69 -15.79
C ARG A 157 -14.84 6.94 -16.56
N ASN A 158 -15.15 8.04 -15.87
CA ASN A 158 -15.56 9.32 -16.46
C ASN A 158 -14.69 10.45 -15.88
N CYS A 159 -13.45 10.49 -16.33
CA CYS A 159 -12.46 11.39 -15.80
C CYS A 159 -11.36 11.66 -16.82
N GLN A 160 -10.55 12.67 -16.52
CA GLN A 160 -9.32 12.98 -17.24
C GLN A 160 -8.17 13.15 -16.25
N ILE A 161 -7.05 12.52 -16.55
CA ILE A 161 -5.77 12.74 -15.86
C ILE A 161 -5.07 13.90 -16.58
N LEU A 162 -4.74 14.96 -15.85
CA LEU A 162 -4.30 16.24 -16.42
C LEU A 162 -2.77 16.40 -16.51
N GLY A 163 -2.02 15.37 -16.14
CA GLY A 163 -0.57 15.31 -16.25
C GLY A 163 -0.06 13.89 -15.96
N PRO A 164 1.15 13.53 -16.41
CA PRO A 164 1.72 12.23 -16.12
C PRO A 164 1.84 12.03 -14.60
N PRO A 165 1.51 10.84 -14.06
CA PRO A 165 1.68 10.58 -12.63
C PRO A 165 3.15 10.77 -12.20
N GLN A 166 3.34 11.42 -11.06
CA GLN A 166 4.66 11.63 -10.45
C GLN A 166 4.81 10.79 -9.18
N PRO A 167 6.01 10.30 -8.86
CA PRO A 167 6.24 9.54 -7.64
C PRO A 167 6.00 10.40 -6.41
N ALA A 168 5.38 9.81 -5.38
CA ALA A 168 5.10 10.42 -4.09
C ALA A 168 5.97 9.78 -3.00
N PHE A 169 5.52 8.69 -2.37
CA PHE A 169 6.22 8.08 -1.23
C PHE A 169 6.82 6.73 -1.62
N THR A 170 8.05 6.47 -1.17
CA THR A 170 8.73 5.18 -1.38
C THR A 170 9.09 4.56 -0.03
N PHE A 171 8.90 3.23 0.07
CA PHE A 171 9.30 2.41 1.20
C PHE A 171 10.08 1.20 0.70
N GLU A 172 11.12 0.83 1.44
CA GLU A 172 12.02 -0.29 1.15
C GLU A 172 12.07 -1.25 2.34
N HIS A 173 12.12 -2.54 2.04
CA HIS A 173 12.10 -3.64 3.02
C HIS A 173 13.20 -4.67 2.69
N PRO A 174 14.03 -5.09 3.66
CA PRO A 174 14.10 -4.57 5.02
C PRO A 174 14.61 -3.14 5.09
N LYS A 175 14.13 -2.43 6.10
CA LYS A 175 14.51 -1.05 6.41
C LYS A 175 15.88 -1.01 7.07
N LYS A 176 16.79 -0.21 6.53
CA LYS A 176 18.18 -0.10 7.04
C LYS A 176 18.23 0.41 8.49
N GLU A 177 17.39 1.39 8.82
CA GLU A 177 17.35 2.03 10.13
C GLU A 177 15.92 1.95 10.69
N LEU A 178 15.64 0.98 11.57
CA LEU A 178 14.30 0.75 12.13
C LEU A 178 13.77 1.93 12.96
N ASN A 179 14.65 2.77 13.50
CA ASN A 179 14.28 4.00 14.21
C ASN A 179 13.91 5.16 13.29
N GLN A 180 14.16 5.05 11.98
CA GLN A 180 13.76 6.07 11.01
C GLN A 180 12.23 6.16 10.98
N SER A 181 11.67 7.37 10.99
CA SER A 181 10.22 7.56 10.91
C SER A 181 9.66 7.09 9.55
N ASN A 182 8.44 6.58 9.54
CA ASN A 182 7.66 6.34 8.32
C ASN A 182 6.85 7.57 7.88
N ALA A 183 6.99 8.71 8.55
CA ALA A 183 6.44 9.97 8.07
C ALA A 183 7.14 10.42 6.78
N ARG A 184 6.40 11.02 5.85
CA ARG A 184 6.91 11.47 4.55
C ARG A 184 6.26 12.80 4.18
N GLU A 185 6.97 13.57 3.38
CA GLU A 185 6.43 14.72 2.67
C GLU A 185 6.93 14.73 1.23
N VAL A 186 6.12 15.23 0.32
CA VAL A 186 6.49 15.39 -1.08
C VAL A 186 5.85 16.64 -1.67
N CYS A 187 6.54 17.26 -2.62
CA CYS A 187 6.05 18.35 -3.45
C CYS A 187 6.11 17.91 -4.91
N CYS A 188 4.96 17.79 -5.57
CA CYS A 188 4.86 17.43 -6.99
C CYS A 188 4.33 18.62 -7.79
N SER A 189 4.95 18.96 -8.91
CA SER A 189 4.53 20.07 -9.77
C SER A 189 4.15 19.59 -11.16
N PHE A 190 2.91 19.87 -11.59
CA PHE A 190 2.34 19.41 -12.85
C PHE A 190 2.10 20.60 -13.78
N LYS A 191 2.69 20.56 -14.98
CA LYS A 191 2.43 21.55 -16.03
C LYS A 191 1.17 21.17 -16.82
N ILE A 192 0.14 21.99 -16.69
CA ILE A 192 -1.16 21.78 -17.33
C ILE A 192 -1.08 22.13 -18.82
N GLN A 193 -1.54 21.22 -19.68
CA GLN A 193 -1.47 21.37 -21.14
C GLN A 193 -2.73 22.00 -21.76
N GLN A 194 -3.85 21.97 -21.03
CA GLN A 194 -5.14 22.44 -21.52
C GLN A 194 -5.97 23.03 -20.38
N ASP A 195 -6.89 23.92 -20.72
CA ASP A 195 -7.85 24.45 -19.75
C ASP A 195 -8.68 23.30 -19.16
N ALA A 196 -8.79 23.28 -17.83
CA ALA A 196 -9.40 22.19 -17.09
C ALA A 196 -9.87 22.63 -15.70
N VAL A 197 -10.55 21.71 -15.02
CA VAL A 197 -10.99 21.84 -13.63
C VAL A 197 -10.53 20.64 -12.83
N ILE A 198 -9.64 20.88 -11.88
CA ILE A 198 -9.17 19.86 -10.93
C ILE A 198 -10.24 19.65 -9.87
N HIS A 199 -10.58 18.39 -9.66
CA HIS A 199 -11.55 17.94 -8.66
C HIS A 199 -10.91 17.09 -7.56
N GLY A 200 -9.71 16.58 -7.80
CA GLY A 200 -8.95 15.77 -6.86
C GLY A 200 -7.58 15.39 -7.42
N ILE A 201 -6.89 14.50 -6.72
CA ILE A 201 -5.66 13.86 -7.14
C ILE A 201 -5.93 12.35 -7.23
N ALA A 202 -5.59 11.73 -8.36
CA ALA A 202 -5.59 10.28 -8.50
C ALA A 202 -4.28 9.72 -7.93
N GLY A 203 -4.40 8.64 -7.17
CA GLY A 203 -3.33 7.91 -6.52
C GLY A 203 -3.20 6.49 -7.09
N TYR A 204 -1.96 6.08 -7.31
CA TYR A 204 -1.57 4.76 -7.81
C TYR A 204 -0.37 4.24 -7.00
N PHE A 205 0.10 3.05 -7.31
CA PHE A 205 1.37 2.54 -6.81
C PHE A 205 2.05 1.58 -7.80
N GLU A 206 3.35 1.40 -7.60
CA GLU A 206 4.14 0.30 -8.14
C GLU A 206 4.95 -0.35 -7.02
N ALA A 207 5.04 -1.68 -7.05
CA ALA A 207 5.81 -2.48 -6.12
C ALA A 207 6.84 -3.32 -6.88
N THR A 208 8.08 -3.25 -6.43
CA THR A 208 9.12 -4.20 -6.82
C THR A 208 9.02 -5.39 -5.87
N LEU A 209 8.52 -6.52 -6.37
CA LEU A 209 8.40 -7.73 -5.58
C LEU A 209 9.79 -8.29 -5.26
N TYR A 210 10.56 -8.59 -6.31
CA TYR A 210 11.96 -9.00 -6.20
C TYR A 210 12.67 -8.79 -7.54
N LYS A 211 13.76 -8.03 -7.55
CA LYS A 211 14.54 -7.69 -8.76
C LYS A 211 13.65 -7.10 -9.88
N ASP A 212 13.51 -7.80 -11.00
CA ASP A 212 12.76 -7.40 -12.18
C ASP A 212 11.27 -7.77 -12.11
N VAL A 213 10.84 -8.49 -11.08
CA VAL A 213 9.43 -8.84 -10.87
C VAL A 213 8.71 -7.67 -10.21
N ILE A 214 7.82 -7.04 -10.95
CA ILE A 214 7.05 -5.86 -10.52
C ILE A 214 5.53 -6.09 -10.57
N LEU A 215 4.82 -5.32 -9.76
CA LEU A 215 3.38 -5.20 -9.77
C LEU A 215 3.00 -3.72 -9.77
N SER A 216 2.10 -3.29 -10.66
CA SER A 216 1.85 -1.86 -10.87
C SER A 216 0.40 -1.56 -11.21
N THR A 217 -0.15 -0.53 -10.56
CA THR A 217 -1.44 0.10 -10.90
C THR A 217 -1.25 1.40 -11.69
N HIS A 218 0.00 1.79 -11.97
CA HIS A 218 0.31 2.97 -12.76
C HIS A 218 -0.34 2.87 -14.15
N PRO A 219 -1.05 3.89 -14.64
CA PRO A 219 -1.84 3.80 -15.87
C PRO A 219 -1.01 3.39 -17.10
N ASP A 220 0.20 3.93 -17.25
CA ASP A 220 1.08 3.61 -18.39
C ASP A 220 1.84 2.28 -18.23
N ARG A 221 1.84 1.68 -17.03
CA ARG A 221 2.68 0.53 -16.66
C ARG A 221 1.87 -0.59 -16.01
N HIS A 222 0.56 -0.58 -16.19
CA HIS A 222 -0.36 -1.40 -15.42
C HIS A 222 -0.09 -2.89 -15.66
N SER A 223 0.02 -3.66 -14.58
CA SER A 223 0.20 -5.11 -14.66
C SER A 223 -0.99 -5.74 -15.41
N PRO A 224 -0.75 -6.51 -16.49
CA PRO A 224 -1.83 -7.09 -17.29
C PRO A 224 -2.77 -7.95 -16.44
N GLN A 225 -4.08 -7.81 -16.66
CA GLN A 225 -5.15 -8.60 -16.02
C GLN A 225 -5.26 -8.48 -14.48
N MET A 226 -4.47 -7.62 -13.85
CA MET A 226 -4.59 -7.34 -12.44
C MET A 226 -5.84 -6.50 -12.16
N VAL A 227 -6.74 -7.00 -11.31
CA VAL A 227 -8.01 -6.32 -10.97
C VAL A 227 -8.16 -6.06 -9.47
N SER A 228 -7.13 -6.37 -8.69
CA SER A 228 -7.20 -6.35 -7.22
C SER A 228 -7.26 -4.93 -6.64
N TRP A 229 -6.72 -3.93 -7.33
CA TRP A 229 -6.68 -2.54 -6.87
C TRP A 229 -7.29 -1.61 -7.91
N PHE A 230 -8.21 -0.75 -7.46
CA PHE A 230 -8.59 0.46 -8.20
C PHE A 230 -7.79 1.65 -7.68
N PRO A 231 -7.64 2.73 -8.46
CA PRO A 231 -6.94 3.93 -7.99
C PRO A 231 -7.54 4.53 -6.71
N LEU A 232 -6.70 5.18 -5.91
CA LEU A 232 -7.13 6.02 -4.79
C LEU A 232 -7.44 7.44 -5.31
N VAL A 233 -8.35 8.17 -4.70
CA VAL A 233 -8.64 9.58 -5.03
C VAL A 233 -8.59 10.42 -3.77
N PHE A 234 -7.77 11.47 -3.78
CA PHE A 234 -7.76 12.54 -2.79
C PHE A 234 -8.60 13.72 -3.31
N PRO A 235 -9.85 13.91 -2.85
CA PRO A 235 -10.73 14.96 -3.35
C PRO A 235 -10.30 16.37 -2.88
N PHE A 236 -10.79 17.40 -3.56
CA PHE A 236 -10.72 18.79 -3.09
C PHE A 236 -12.11 19.32 -2.78
N GLU A 237 -12.23 20.12 -1.72
CA GLU A 237 -13.51 20.71 -1.29
C GLU A 237 -14.18 21.56 -2.38
N TYR A 238 -13.38 22.33 -3.12
CA TYR A 238 -13.82 23.20 -4.20
C TYR A 238 -13.12 22.83 -5.52
N PRO A 239 -13.83 22.87 -6.67
CA PRO A 239 -13.20 22.69 -7.97
C PRO A 239 -12.17 23.79 -8.25
N ILE A 240 -11.05 23.44 -8.87
CA ILE A 240 -9.93 24.35 -9.11
C ILE A 240 -9.74 24.51 -10.61
N HIS A 241 -10.11 25.69 -11.11
CA HIS A 241 -9.93 26.04 -12.51
C HIS A 241 -8.44 26.28 -12.78
N VAL A 242 -7.95 25.68 -13.86
CA VAL A 242 -6.58 25.82 -14.34
C VAL A 242 -6.60 26.09 -15.83
N HIS A 243 -5.66 26.91 -16.29
CA HIS A 243 -5.46 27.21 -17.70
C HIS A 243 -4.24 26.48 -18.25
N SER A 244 -4.20 26.29 -19.57
CA SER A 244 -3.00 25.82 -20.26
C SER A 244 -1.78 26.67 -19.88
N GLY A 245 -0.67 26.01 -19.56
CA GLY A 245 0.57 26.65 -19.10
C GLY A 245 0.64 26.92 -17.61
N ASN A 246 -0.45 26.76 -16.84
CA ASN A 246 -0.37 26.83 -15.37
C ASN A 246 0.47 25.67 -14.81
N HIS A 247 1.14 25.94 -13.69
CA HIS A 247 1.70 24.92 -12.83
C HIS A 247 0.73 24.64 -11.68
N VAL A 248 0.57 23.35 -11.37
CA VAL A 248 -0.21 22.86 -10.24
C VAL A 248 0.75 22.19 -9.29
N THR A 249 0.90 22.78 -8.10
CA THR A 249 1.87 22.32 -7.12
C THR A 249 1.13 21.69 -5.95
N LEU A 250 1.30 20.37 -5.79
CA LEU A 250 0.73 19.54 -4.75
C LEU A 250 1.76 19.31 -3.66
N HIS A 251 1.38 19.60 -2.43
CA HIS A 251 2.06 19.08 -1.25
C HIS A 251 1.22 17.98 -0.63
N LEU A 252 1.85 16.86 -0.33
CA LEU A 252 1.23 15.69 0.28
C LEU A 252 2.12 15.21 1.43
N TRP A 253 1.50 14.96 2.58
CA TRP A 253 2.17 14.42 3.75
C TRP A 253 1.58 13.07 4.13
N ARG A 254 2.44 12.18 4.58
CA ARG A 254 2.10 11.00 5.36
C ARG A 254 2.56 11.24 6.78
N ASN A 255 1.62 11.39 7.68
CA ASN A 255 1.88 11.68 9.08
C ASN A 255 1.70 10.43 9.93
N VAL A 256 2.50 10.34 11.00
CA VAL A 256 2.54 9.16 11.89
C VAL A 256 2.47 9.62 13.34
N SER A 257 1.72 8.86 14.13
CA SER A 257 1.68 8.94 15.59
C SER A 257 1.79 7.54 16.19
N SER A 258 1.80 7.43 17.52
CA SER A 258 1.82 6.12 18.20
C SER A 258 0.55 5.27 18.01
N ARG A 259 -0.54 5.85 17.51
CA ARG A 259 -1.84 5.15 17.37
C ARG A 259 -2.42 5.18 15.96
N TYR A 260 -1.97 6.13 15.13
CA TYR A 260 -2.58 6.41 13.85
C TYR A 260 -1.55 6.86 12.82
N VAL A 261 -1.86 6.56 11.57
CA VAL A 261 -1.25 7.13 10.36
C VAL A 261 -2.34 7.85 9.56
N TRP A 262 -2.02 8.97 8.93
CA TRP A 262 -2.95 9.68 8.05
C TRP A 262 -2.23 10.45 6.96
N TYR A 263 -2.99 10.91 5.97
CA TYR A 263 -2.49 11.79 4.92
C TYR A 263 -3.08 13.18 5.04
N GLU A 264 -2.28 14.18 4.67
CA GLU A 264 -2.71 15.58 4.49
C GLU A 264 -2.32 16.03 3.09
N TRP A 265 -3.15 16.84 2.44
CA TRP A 265 -2.84 17.35 1.10
C TRP A 265 -3.34 18.78 0.88
N VAL A 266 -2.61 19.50 0.04
CA VAL A 266 -2.91 20.89 -0.34
C VAL A 266 -2.35 21.18 -1.73
N LEU A 267 -3.08 21.97 -2.51
CA LEU A 267 -2.51 22.63 -3.68
C LEU A 267 -2.06 24.03 -3.28
N THR A 268 -0.85 24.43 -3.64
CA THR A 268 -0.31 25.79 -3.41
C THR A 268 -0.35 26.65 -4.67
N GLU A 269 -0.29 26.01 -5.85
CA GLU A 269 -0.43 26.65 -7.15
C GLU A 269 -1.54 25.99 -7.99
N PRO A 270 -2.25 26.75 -8.86
CA PRO A 270 -2.10 28.20 -9.09
C PRO A 270 -2.73 29.06 -8.00
N ARG A 271 -3.49 28.47 -7.10
CA ARG A 271 -4.05 29.12 -5.91
C ARG A 271 -4.03 28.15 -4.73
N PRO A 272 -3.74 28.63 -3.51
CA PRO A 272 -3.72 27.78 -2.35
C PRO A 272 -5.12 27.24 -2.01
N THR A 273 -5.21 25.96 -1.67
CA THR A 273 -6.37 25.38 -0.99
C THR A 273 -6.15 25.37 0.51
N LYS A 274 -7.17 24.97 1.29
CA LYS A 274 -6.92 24.54 2.67
C LYS A 274 -6.05 23.28 2.68
N ILE A 275 -5.41 23.02 3.83
CA ILE A 275 -4.83 21.71 4.13
C ILE A 275 -6.00 20.77 4.44
N HIS A 276 -6.16 19.74 3.64
CA HIS A 276 -7.21 18.74 3.82
C HIS A 276 -6.74 17.70 4.84
N ASN A 277 -7.67 17.26 5.69
CA ASN A 277 -7.46 16.27 6.74
C ASN A 277 -6.37 16.66 7.76
N ALA A 278 -6.22 17.96 8.03
CA ALA A 278 -5.22 18.48 8.96
C ALA A 278 -5.28 17.75 10.31
N ALA A 279 -4.13 17.31 10.81
CA ALA A 279 -3.97 16.49 12.03
C ALA A 279 -4.80 15.18 12.06
N GLY A 280 -5.21 14.66 10.90
CA GLY A 280 -5.98 13.42 10.79
C GLY A 280 -7.35 13.51 11.45
N HIS A 281 -7.94 14.71 11.51
CA HIS A 281 -9.17 14.95 12.26
C HIS A 281 -10.42 14.32 11.61
N VAL A 282 -10.35 14.01 10.31
CA VAL A 282 -11.43 13.35 9.56
C VAL A 282 -11.09 11.88 9.32
N TYR A 283 -9.99 11.62 8.62
CA TYR A 283 -9.58 10.29 8.21
C TYR A 283 -8.22 9.92 8.78
N LYS A 284 -8.15 8.75 9.39
CA LYS A 284 -6.91 8.18 9.94
C LYS A 284 -7.01 6.66 9.96
N ILE A 285 -5.87 6.02 9.83
CA ILE A 285 -5.71 4.58 9.78
C ILE A 285 -5.12 4.17 11.11
N ALA A 286 -5.83 3.32 11.85
CA ALA A 286 -5.38 2.85 13.16
C ALA A 286 -4.26 1.83 13.01
N LEU A 287 -3.22 2.00 13.83
CA LEU A 287 -2.16 1.02 14.01
C LEU A 287 -2.68 -0.21 14.78
#